data_AF-A0A7Z9UXA6-F1
#
_entry.id   AF-A0A7Z9UXA6-F1
#
_cell.length_a   1.000
_cell.length_b   1.000
_cell.length_c   1.000
_cell.angle_alpha   90.00
_cell.angle_beta   90.00
_cell.angle_gamma   90.00
#
_symmetry.space_group_name_H-M   'P 1'
#
loop_
_entity.id
_entity.type
_entity.pdbx_description
1 polymer ?
#
loop_
_entity_poly.entity_id
_entity_poly.type
_entity_poly.pdbx_seq_one_letter_code
_entity_poly.pdbx_strand_id
1 'polypeptide(L)' 'GMQADLALFKLDELRFSGHGDPLAALVICGAHQADRVMVAGKWIVEDGRIPGLDLEQLKIEHHREAKRLREK' A
#
# COMPACT_ATOMS: atom_id res chain seq x y z
N GLY A 1 20.51 -12.81 12.22
CA GLY A 1 19.81 -12.30 11.02
C GLY A 1 19.11 -11.00 11.34
N MET A 2 18.57 -10.32 10.33
CA MET A 2 17.68 -9.16 10.51
C MET A 2 16.22 -9.61 10.57
N GLN A 3 15.32 -8.73 11.02
CA GLN A 3 13.88 -9.00 10.99
C GLN A 3 13.38 -9.12 9.55
N ALA A 4 12.42 -10.01 9.31
CA ALA A 4 11.81 -10.20 8.00
C ALA A 4 10.71 -9.15 7.76
N ASP A 5 11.15 -7.91 7.51
CA ASP A 5 10.31 -6.78 7.12
C ASP A 5 10.58 -6.46 5.64
N LEU A 6 9.59 -6.68 4.78
CA LEU A 6 9.75 -6.59 3.32
C LEU A 6 8.56 -5.85 2.71
N ALA A 7 8.81 -5.03 1.70
CA ALA A 7 7.79 -4.43 0.84
C ALA A 7 8.14 -4.71 -0.63
N LEU A 8 7.20 -5.29 -1.37
CA LEU A 8 7.38 -5.70 -2.75
C LEU A 8 6.43 -4.88 -3.64
N PHE A 9 6.98 -4.31 -4.70
CA PHE A 9 6.26 -3.43 -5.62
C PHE A 9 6.31 -4.01 -7.03
N LYS A 10 5.19 -3.90 -7.74
CA LYS A 10 5.13 -4.21 -9.16
C LYS A 10 5.65 -3.02 -9.98
N LEU A 11 6.40 -3.33 -11.04
CA LEU A 11 6.94 -2.33 -11.99
C LEU A 11 6.38 -2.54 -13.41
N ASP A 12 5.33 -3.35 -13.55
CA ASP A 12 4.68 -3.68 -14.83
C ASP A 12 3.54 -2.69 -15.19
N GLU A 13 3.29 -1.68 -14.36
CA GLU A 13 2.33 -0.62 -14.65
C GLU A 13 2.85 0.40 -15.66
N LEU A 14 1.95 1.01 -16.44
CA LEU A 14 2.28 1.98 -17.48
C LEU A 14 3.15 3.16 -16.98
N ARG A 15 3.01 3.58 -15.72
CA ARG A 15 3.84 4.64 -15.11
C ARG A 15 5.33 4.32 -15.04
N PHE A 16 5.68 3.04 -15.17
CA PHE A 16 7.06 2.55 -15.19
C PHE A 16 7.55 2.25 -16.62
N SER A 17 6.69 2.41 -17.63
CA SER A 17 7.09 2.19 -19.02
C SER A 17 8.15 3.23 -19.42
N GLY A 18 9.34 2.74 -19.79
CA GLY A 18 10.49 3.58 -20.13
C GLY A 18 11.49 3.83 -19.00
N HIS A 19 11.32 3.22 -17.82
CA HIS A 19 12.38 3.27 -16.81
C HIS A 19 13.65 2.54 -17.30
N GLY A 20 14.83 3.11 -17.06
CA GLY A 20 16.11 2.43 -17.28
C GLY A 20 16.62 1.70 -16.04
N ASP A 21 16.11 2.09 -14.87
CA ASP A 21 16.54 1.62 -13.55
C ASP A 21 15.31 1.35 -12.66
N PRO A 22 15.09 0.09 -12.22
CA PRO A 22 14.02 -0.29 -11.30
C PRO A 22 14.03 0.47 -9.96
N LEU A 23 15.20 0.85 -9.44
CA LEU A 23 15.30 1.59 -8.18
C LEU A 23 14.86 3.04 -8.39
N ALA A 24 15.33 3.67 -9.47
CA ALA A 24 14.86 5.00 -9.86
C ALA A 24 13.35 4.99 -10.13
N ALA A 25 12.83 3.94 -10.74
CA ALA A 25 11.40 3.79 -10.96
C ALA A 25 10.59 3.76 -9.66
N LEU A 26 11.03 2.96 -8.68
CA LEU A 26 10.37 2.88 -7.38
C LEU A 26 10.30 4.24 -6.68
N VAL A 27 11.40 4.99 -6.71
CA VAL A 27 11.55 6.25 -5.98
C VAL A 27 10.93 7.44 -6.71
N ILE A 28 11.10 7.53 -8.04
CA ILE A 28 10.80 8.73 -8.84
C ILE A 28 9.43 8.62 -9.51
N CYS A 29 9.06 7.44 -10.02
CA CYS A 29 7.78 7.25 -10.73
C CYS A 29 6.59 7.08 -9.78
N GLY A 30 6.82 7.11 -8.47
CA GLY A 30 5.81 7.09 -7.42
C GLY A 30 5.09 5.74 -7.36
N ALA A 31 5.80 4.71 -6.89
CA ALA A 31 5.15 3.44 -6.56
C ALA A 31 4.07 3.67 -5.50
N HIS A 32 2.81 3.67 -5.96
CA HIS A 32 1.69 4.14 -5.16
C HIS A 32 1.22 3.10 -4.15
N GLN A 33 1.43 1.81 -4.45
CA GLN A 33 0.92 0.71 -3.66
C GLN A 33 1.90 -0.48 -3.72
N ALA A 34 2.24 -1.02 -2.55
CA ALA A 34 2.96 -2.29 -2.47
C ALA A 34 2.00 -3.43 -2.79
N ASP A 35 2.47 -4.39 -3.57
CA ASP A 35 1.71 -5.61 -3.89
C ASP A 35 1.74 -6.59 -2.72
N ARG A 36 2.89 -6.70 -2.03
CA ARG A 36 3.07 -7.52 -0.82
C ARG A 36 3.82 -6.74 0.26
N VAL A 37 3.44 -6.95 1.51
CA VAL A 37 4.17 -6.44 2.69
C VAL A 37 4.26 -7.52 3.75
N MET A 38 5.48 -7.78 4.21
CA MET A 38 5.77 -8.65 5.35
C MET A 38 6.23 -7.81 6.53
N VAL A 39 5.72 -8.09 7.72
CA VAL A 39 6.18 -7.51 8.99
C VAL A 39 6.44 -8.64 9.97
N ALA A 40 7.65 -8.69 10.52
CA ALA A 40 8.10 -9.71 11.46
C ALA A 40 7.81 -11.15 10.97
N GLY A 41 8.01 -11.41 9.68
CA GLY A 41 7.77 -12.74 9.10
C GLY A 41 6.31 -13.05 8.74
N LYS A 42 5.39 -12.10 8.89
CA LYS A 42 3.95 -12.27 8.60
C LYS A 42 3.53 -11.42 7.42
N TRP A 43 2.81 -12.01 6.46
CA TRP A 43 2.19 -11.26 5.37
C TRP A 43 1.03 -10.42 5.92
N ILE A 44 1.12 -9.10 5.75
CA ILE A 44 0.12 -8.13 6.18
C ILE A 44 -0.59 -7.50 4.98
N VAL A 45 0.08 -7.44 3.82
CA VAL A 45 -0.52 -7.04 2.55
C VAL A 45 -0.30 -8.17 1.55
N GLU A 46 -1.39 -8.57 0.90
CA GLU A 46 -1.45 -9.58 -0.15
C GLU A 46 -2.30 -9.06 -1.32
N ASP A 47 -1.75 -9.11 -2.55
CA ASP A 47 -2.36 -8.59 -3.78
C ASP A 47 -2.83 -7.13 -3.65
N GLY A 48 -2.00 -6.31 -3.00
CA GLY A 48 -2.28 -4.90 -2.71
C GLY A 48 -3.35 -4.68 -1.64
N ARG A 49 -3.86 -5.72 -0.98
CA ARG A 49 -4.95 -5.64 0.00
C ARG A 49 -4.49 -6.11 1.37
N ILE A 50 -5.08 -5.57 2.43
CA ILE A 50 -4.89 -6.09 3.79
C ILE A 50 -5.90 -7.22 3.98
N PRO A 51 -5.47 -8.49 4.18
CA PRO A 51 -6.38 -9.60 4.38
C PRO A 51 -7.33 -9.37 5.56
N GLY A 52 -8.63 -9.60 5.35
CA GLY A 52 -9.66 -9.44 6.38
C GLY A 52 -10.09 -7.99 6.65
N LEU A 53 -9.51 -7.00 5.98
CA LEU A 53 -9.96 -5.61 6.09
C LEU A 53 -11.10 -5.32 5.10
N ASP A 54 -12.27 -4.95 5.62
CA ASP A 54 -13.33 -4.35 4.81
C ASP A 54 -13.05 -2.84 4.63
N LEU A 55 -12.49 -2.52 3.46
CA LEU A 55 -12.11 -1.15 3.14
C LEU A 55 -13.32 -0.22 2.96
N GLU A 56 -14.46 -0.72 2.48
CA GLU A 56 -15.66 0.09 2.27
C GLU A 56 -16.34 0.40 3.61
N GLN A 57 -16.44 -0.59 4.50
CA GLN A 57 -16.90 -0.36 5.86
C GLN A 57 -16.01 0.67 6.57
N LEU A 58 -14.68 0.53 6.48
CA LEU A 58 -13.74 1.46 7.07
C LEU A 58 -13.94 2.89 6.55
N LYS A 59 -14.15 3.07 5.24
CA LYS A 59 -14.45 4.38 4.64
C LYS A 59 -15.74 4.98 5.19
N ILE A 60 -16.80 4.19 5.32
CA ILE A 60 -18.10 4.64 5.84
C ILE A 60 -17.95 5.14 7.28
N GLU A 61 -17.29 4.35 8.13
CA GLU A 61 -17.02 4.69 9.52
C GLU A 61 -16.17 5.96 9.62
N HIS A 62 -15.12 6.06 8.81
CA HIS A 62 -14.26 7.24 8.76
C HIS A 62 -15.03 8.52 8.36
N HIS A 63 -15.87 8.45 7.33
CA HIS A 63 -16.69 9.59 6.90
C HIS A 63 -17.68 10.03 7.98
N ARG A 64 -18.26 9.09 8.72
CA ARG A 64 -19.17 9.38 9.83
C ARG A 64 -18.46 10.17 10.93
N GLU A 65 -17.28 9.74 11.35
CA GLU A 65 -16.52 10.44 12.39
C GLU A 65 -16.00 11.81 11.91
N ALA A 66 -15.56 11.92 10.65
CA ALA A 66 -15.16 13.19 10.06
C ALA A 66 -16.33 14.21 10.03
N LYS A 67 -17.56 13.75 9.75
CA LYS A 67 -18.76 14.59 9.83
C LYS A 67 -19.02 15.06 11.27
N ARG A 68 -18.96 14.16 12.26
CA ARG A 68 -19.13 14.51 13.68
C ARG A 68 -18.10 15.54 14.16
N LEU A 69 -16.86 15.47 13.66
CA LEU A 69 -15.82 16.43 14.03
C LEU A 69 -16.08 17.84 13.48
N ARG A 70 -16.68 17.96 12.28
CA ARG A 70 -17.01 19.26 11.65
C ARG A 70 -18.22 19.96 12.29
N GLU A 71 -19.11 19.20 12.92
CA GLU A 71 -20.35 19.72 13.54
C GLU A 71 -20.17 20.10 15.02
N LYS A 72 -18.95 19.93 15.57
CA LYS A 72 -18.53 20.46 16.88
C LYS A 72 -17.91 21.84 16.72
#